data_AF-A0A8T5RBS6-F1
#
_entry.id   AF-A0A8T5RBS6-F1
#
_cell.length_a   1.000
_cell.length_b   1.000
_cell.length_c   1.000
_cell.angle_alpha   90.00
_cell.angle_beta   90.00
_cell.angle_gamma   90.00
#
_symmetry.space_group_name_H-M   'P 1'
#
loop_
_entity.id
_entity.type
_entity.pdbx_description
1 polymer ?
#
loop_
_entity_poly.entity_id
_entity_poly.type
_entity_poly.pdbx_seq_one_letter_code
_entity_poly.pdbx_strand_id
1 'polypeptide(L)'
;MSTIISFILIDPSSNYSSLNLDNNDIPIIPELSSFSEDDYTPIINTPKQGLGNITITQFSFDEEGVFNQSENYPNLVDDLSSGALKISYLETTYLETTGIAQFNNLDDSIPESNKITVLINESISVQFNSSIENSEGYLIYNPLLYPRVLNQVLVKNNTDPIIEELNEADYTIDSDNYFVFNYQNFFSTTFHNFSLYFIFEYTLTLETWDLNQNSNDDLSLTQQIQSFSPSFYYNFTLIGTKITANLTSLPELADNLVLEIIVNPLDKDLFFDHILEIDDQIKVNFLEPDKKINVTISADSKLFSLKFSSNFTMMFENSVDFSWAIDRLIEGRNLRERIYFPSLISGPEHIVLKDIALVESTIIVDQIISNSSSFGRNVNVFDEIISITQETIENSLIFTKNAVKRKGLKLFIPYMIAGETNPCSLKYSATNDLKIVITDSIRMPLVGYRIELKYYGKNYGTYMSNDFTQPMAYAYSDENGEILIENVPNGNYTVKVYQGTVLITEFQINTFREVNYLITDVIHFPLWILIFGGISSILILLGLLLYFNNMKRS
;
A
#
# COMPACT_ATOMS: atom_id res chain seq x y z
N MET A 1 71.55 42.07 37.54
CA MET A 1 71.26 41.43 36.26
C MET A 1 69.80 41.71 35.93
N SER A 2 69.62 42.50 34.87
CA SER A 2 68.42 42.67 34.02
C SER A 2 67.85 41.30 33.60
N THR A 3 66.57 41.08 33.27
CA THR A 3 65.81 41.65 32.13
C THR A 3 64.34 41.22 32.30
N ILE A 4 63.38 42.12 32.55
CA ILE A 4 62.50 42.82 31.59
C ILE A 4 61.81 41.85 30.61
N ILE A 5 60.52 41.60 30.86
CA ILE A 5 59.55 41.00 29.95
C ILE A 5 58.99 42.15 29.10
N SER A 6 59.17 42.06 27.78
CA SER A 6 58.66 43.04 26.82
C SER A 6 57.17 42.80 26.56
N PHE A 7 56.38 43.84 26.82
CA PHE A 7 55.05 44.05 26.24
C PHE A 7 55.17 44.23 24.73
N ILE A 8 54.30 43.56 23.96
CA ILE A 8 53.92 44.02 22.62
C ILE A 8 52.47 44.48 22.71
N LEU A 9 52.30 45.80 22.65
CA LEU A 9 51.05 46.47 22.31
C LEU A 9 50.70 46.13 20.85
N ILE A 10 49.47 45.72 20.60
CA ILE A 10 48.85 45.82 19.27
C ILE A 10 47.77 46.90 19.36
N ASP A 11 47.89 47.83 18.42
CA ASP A 11 47.21 49.10 18.25
C ASP A 11 45.71 48.95 17.97
N PRO A 12 44.79 49.67 18.64
CA PRO A 12 43.36 49.66 18.34
C PRO A 12 43.03 50.67 17.22
N SER A 13 43.76 50.59 16.10
CA SER A 13 43.44 51.37 14.89
C SER A 13 44.06 50.79 13.62
N SER A 14 43.51 49.67 13.12
CA SER A 14 43.68 49.34 11.70
C SER A 14 42.40 48.76 11.11
N ASN A 15 41.70 49.61 10.35
CA ASN A 15 40.82 49.17 9.28
C ASN A 15 41.68 48.42 8.26
N TYR A 16 41.56 47.10 8.22
CA TYR A 16 41.87 46.31 7.03
C TYR A 16 40.59 45.64 6.54
N SER A 17 39.88 46.38 5.70
CA SER A 17 39.09 45.83 4.62
C SER A 17 39.97 44.96 3.72
N SER A 18 39.32 43.95 3.13
CA SER A 18 39.78 43.09 2.01
C SER A 18 41.02 42.24 2.26
N LEU A 19 40.81 41.04 2.78
CA LEU A 19 41.63 39.89 2.41
C LEU A 19 40.99 39.23 1.19
N ASN A 20 41.75 39.26 0.09
CA ASN A 20 41.46 38.64 -1.19
C ASN A 20 40.97 37.20 -1.03
N LEU A 21 39.82 36.94 -1.66
CA LEU A 21 39.46 35.64 -2.20
C LEU A 21 40.49 35.25 -3.25
N ASP A 22 41.49 34.46 -2.86
CA ASP A 22 42.17 33.59 -3.81
C ASP A 22 41.53 32.21 -3.74
N ASN A 23 40.68 31.99 -4.75
CA ASN A 23 40.11 30.74 -5.23
C ASN A 23 40.73 29.46 -4.64
N ASN A 24 40.08 28.95 -3.60
CA ASN A 24 39.80 27.52 -3.47
C ASN A 24 38.30 27.38 -3.21
N ASP A 25 37.48 27.88 -4.15
CA ASP A 25 36.13 27.36 -4.36
C ASP A 25 36.26 25.96 -4.94
N ILE A 26 36.72 25.02 -4.11
CA ILE A 26 36.10 23.70 -4.18
C ILE A 26 34.87 23.91 -3.30
N PRO A 27 33.67 24.08 -3.87
CA PRO A 27 32.49 23.87 -3.06
C PRO A 27 32.65 22.44 -2.57
N ILE A 28 32.96 22.28 -1.28
CA ILE A 28 32.66 21.05 -0.58
C ILE A 28 31.14 21.08 -0.54
N ILE A 29 30.54 20.72 -1.67
CA ILE A 29 29.25 20.07 -1.69
C ILE A 29 29.56 18.85 -0.85
N PRO A 30 29.12 18.76 0.42
CA PRO A 30 29.15 17.46 1.06
C PRO A 30 28.53 16.54 0.03
N GLU A 31 29.19 15.43 -0.31
CA GLU A 31 28.48 14.37 -1.00
C GLU A 31 27.29 14.09 -0.09
N LEU A 32 26.17 14.76 -0.39
CA LEU A 32 24.84 14.36 -0.05
C LEU A 32 24.94 12.91 -0.46
N SER A 33 24.99 11.98 0.49
CA SER A 33 24.46 10.66 0.23
C SER A 33 23.04 10.95 -0.20
N SER A 34 22.90 11.24 -1.49
CA SER A 34 21.65 11.42 -2.17
C SER A 34 20.99 10.12 -1.82
N PHE A 35 19.90 10.23 -1.07
CA PHE A 35 18.73 9.44 -1.37
C PHE A 35 18.73 9.18 -2.88
N SER A 36 19.29 8.04 -3.28
CA SER A 36 19.38 7.66 -4.66
C SER A 36 18.20 6.74 -4.86
N GLU A 37 17.28 7.16 -5.71
CA GLU A 37 16.17 6.31 -6.12
C GLU A 37 16.71 4.96 -6.68
N ASP A 38 17.97 4.93 -7.13
CA ASP A 38 18.69 3.76 -7.63
C ASP A 38 18.94 2.64 -6.59
N ASP A 39 18.86 2.93 -5.29
CA ASP A 39 19.12 1.93 -4.24
C ASP A 39 17.91 1.01 -3.97
N TYR A 40 16.74 1.37 -4.50
CA TYR A 40 15.49 0.65 -4.27
C TYR A 40 14.81 0.31 -5.59
N THR A 41 14.38 -0.93 -5.74
CA THR A 41 13.62 -1.38 -6.91
C THR A 41 12.23 -1.87 -6.49
N PRO A 42 11.16 -1.43 -7.16
CA PRO A 42 9.82 -1.92 -6.85
C PRO A 42 9.72 -3.41 -7.17
N ILE A 43 9.07 -4.18 -6.29
CA ILE A 43 8.77 -5.60 -6.57
C ILE A 43 7.64 -5.68 -7.62
N ILE A 44 6.64 -4.78 -7.50
CA ILE A 44 5.55 -4.65 -8.46
C ILE A 44 5.38 -3.20 -8.92
N ASN A 45 5.12 -3.00 -10.20
CA ASN A 45 4.91 -1.63 -10.73
C ASN A 45 3.46 -1.15 -10.60
N THR A 46 2.51 -2.05 -10.41
CA THR A 46 1.08 -1.75 -10.29
C THR A 46 0.50 -2.48 -9.09
N PRO A 47 -0.53 -1.96 -8.41
CA PRO A 47 -1.08 -2.56 -7.19
C PRO A 47 -1.99 -3.76 -7.48
N LYS A 48 -1.55 -4.66 -8.38
CA LYS A 48 -2.21 -5.93 -8.72
C LYS A 48 -2.01 -6.93 -7.58
N GLN A 49 -3.07 -7.64 -7.25
CA GLN A 49 -3.10 -8.68 -6.22
C GLN A 49 -2.97 -10.06 -6.87
N GLY A 50 -2.23 -10.98 -6.27
CA GLY A 50 -2.24 -12.38 -6.69
C GLY A 50 -3.57 -13.05 -6.33
N LEU A 51 -4.18 -13.77 -7.28
CA LEU A 51 -5.49 -14.39 -7.08
C LEU A 51 -5.42 -15.92 -6.93
N GLY A 52 -4.31 -16.54 -7.33
CA GLY A 52 -4.13 -17.98 -7.28
C GLY A 52 -4.79 -18.70 -8.44
N ASN A 53 -5.36 -19.87 -8.20
CA ASN A 53 -6.01 -20.66 -9.26
C ASN A 53 -7.34 -21.26 -8.82
N ILE A 54 -8.18 -21.53 -9.83
CA ILE A 54 -9.49 -22.15 -9.69
C ILE A 54 -9.62 -23.27 -10.71
N THR A 55 -10.02 -24.46 -10.24
CA THR A 55 -10.27 -25.64 -11.07
C THR A 55 -11.63 -26.23 -10.75
N ILE A 56 -12.21 -26.94 -11.71
CA ILE A 56 -13.40 -27.74 -11.52
C ILE A 56 -12.97 -29.19 -11.22
N THR A 57 -13.68 -29.86 -10.33
CA THR A 57 -13.44 -31.27 -9.99
C THR A 57 -14.64 -32.15 -10.30
N GLN A 58 -15.84 -31.58 -10.27
CA GLN A 58 -17.07 -32.25 -10.68
C GLN A 58 -18.01 -31.25 -11.35
N PHE A 59 -18.88 -31.79 -12.19
CA PHE A 59 -19.84 -31.03 -12.97
C PHE A 59 -21.13 -31.85 -13.05
N SER A 60 -22.27 -31.17 -12.92
CA SER A 60 -23.60 -31.74 -13.06
C SER A 60 -24.46 -30.79 -13.89
N PHE A 61 -24.98 -31.32 -14.99
CA PHE A 61 -25.90 -30.65 -15.89
C PHE A 61 -26.80 -31.72 -16.48
N ASP A 62 -28.11 -31.48 -16.43
CA ASP A 62 -29.12 -32.43 -16.87
C ASP A 62 -30.15 -31.71 -17.73
N GLU A 63 -29.85 -31.63 -19.03
CA GLU A 63 -30.72 -31.00 -20.02
C GLU A 63 -30.41 -31.59 -21.40
N GLU A 64 -31.46 -31.98 -22.11
CA GLU A 64 -31.32 -32.56 -23.44
C GLU A 64 -30.91 -31.52 -24.48
N GLY A 65 -29.99 -31.90 -25.37
CA GLY A 65 -29.62 -31.10 -26.53
C GLY A 65 -30.78 -30.91 -27.51
N VAL A 66 -30.60 -29.97 -28.45
CA VAL A 66 -31.57 -29.75 -29.53
C VAL A 66 -31.38 -30.80 -30.61
N PHE A 67 -32.40 -31.62 -30.84
CA PHE A 67 -32.42 -32.63 -31.90
C PHE A 67 -33.48 -32.38 -32.99
N ASN A 68 -34.16 -31.22 -32.97
CA ASN A 68 -35.12 -30.84 -34.00
C ASN A 68 -35.04 -29.33 -34.32
N GLN A 69 -34.59 -29.00 -35.53
CA GLN A 69 -34.70 -27.69 -36.16
C GLN A 69 -35.60 -27.78 -37.39
N SER A 70 -36.91 -27.87 -37.17
CA SER A 70 -37.88 -28.09 -38.25
C SER A 70 -37.83 -27.08 -39.41
N GLU A 71 -37.27 -25.88 -39.21
CA GLU A 71 -37.12 -24.90 -40.31
C GLU A 71 -35.98 -25.26 -41.27
N ASN A 72 -34.86 -25.77 -40.77
CA ASN A 72 -33.69 -26.15 -41.57
C ASN A 72 -33.74 -27.62 -42.04
N TYR A 73 -34.39 -28.48 -41.27
CA TYR A 73 -34.52 -29.92 -41.52
C TYR A 73 -35.99 -30.38 -41.39
N PRO A 74 -36.89 -29.92 -42.27
CA PRO A 74 -38.34 -30.14 -42.14
C PRO A 74 -38.73 -31.62 -42.11
N ASN A 75 -38.00 -32.46 -42.84
CA ASN A 75 -38.31 -33.88 -42.95
C ASN A 75 -37.94 -34.67 -41.68
N LEU A 76 -37.08 -34.12 -40.81
CA LEU A 76 -36.75 -34.76 -39.53
C LEU A 76 -37.97 -34.80 -38.58
N VAL A 77 -38.89 -33.85 -38.72
CA VAL A 77 -40.15 -33.84 -37.97
C VAL A 77 -40.99 -35.07 -38.32
N ASP A 78 -40.98 -35.48 -39.59
CA ASP A 78 -41.70 -36.67 -40.04
C ASP A 78 -41.05 -37.94 -39.46
N ASP A 79 -39.72 -38.01 -39.41
CA ASP A 79 -38.99 -39.14 -38.80
C ASP A 79 -39.26 -39.27 -37.30
N LEU A 80 -39.25 -38.16 -36.56
CA LEU A 80 -39.53 -38.12 -35.13
C LEU A 80 -41.01 -38.45 -34.83
N SER A 81 -41.94 -37.88 -35.60
CA SER A 81 -43.39 -38.06 -35.35
C SER A 81 -43.91 -39.44 -35.76
N SER A 82 -43.36 -40.03 -36.82
CA SER A 82 -43.68 -41.39 -37.26
C SER A 82 -43.03 -42.47 -36.38
N GLY A 83 -42.04 -42.09 -35.57
CA GLY A 83 -41.22 -43.02 -34.78
C GLY A 83 -40.16 -43.75 -35.61
N ALA A 84 -39.86 -43.28 -36.82
CA ALA A 84 -38.73 -43.73 -37.63
C ALA A 84 -37.39 -43.36 -37.00
N LEU A 85 -37.35 -42.29 -36.20
CA LEU A 85 -36.22 -41.89 -35.37
C LEU A 85 -36.70 -41.62 -33.93
N LYS A 86 -36.01 -42.20 -32.96
CA LYS A 86 -36.19 -41.90 -31.54
C LYS A 86 -34.83 -41.57 -30.96
N ILE A 87 -34.75 -40.41 -30.33
CA ILE A 87 -33.57 -39.93 -29.61
C ILE A 87 -33.99 -39.80 -28.15
N SER A 88 -33.13 -40.23 -27.25
CA SER A 88 -33.31 -40.07 -25.82
C SER A 88 -32.00 -39.64 -25.21
N TYR A 89 -32.02 -38.51 -24.52
CA TYR A 89 -30.88 -38.06 -23.73
C TYR A 89 -30.59 -39.08 -22.61
N LEU A 90 -29.31 -39.35 -22.37
CA LEU A 90 -28.87 -40.26 -21.32
C LEU A 90 -28.30 -39.47 -20.14
N GLU A 91 -27.18 -38.79 -20.36
CA GLU A 91 -26.47 -38.05 -19.32
C GLU A 91 -25.38 -37.16 -19.92
N THR A 92 -24.96 -36.17 -19.13
CA THR A 92 -23.78 -35.36 -19.35
C THR A 92 -22.78 -35.61 -18.22
N THR A 93 -21.59 -36.06 -18.59
CA THR A 93 -20.57 -36.56 -17.65
C THR A 93 -19.31 -35.71 -17.73
N TYR A 94 -18.82 -35.29 -16.56
CA TYR A 94 -17.53 -34.64 -16.42
C TYR A 94 -16.40 -35.63 -16.67
N LEU A 95 -15.42 -35.26 -17.50
CA LEU A 95 -14.22 -36.06 -17.70
C LEU A 95 -13.05 -35.46 -16.93
N GLU A 96 -12.65 -34.24 -17.28
CA GLU A 96 -11.52 -33.55 -16.64
C GLU A 96 -11.52 -32.05 -16.89
N THR A 97 -10.68 -31.31 -16.17
CA THR A 97 -10.38 -29.90 -16.42
C THR A 97 -9.12 -29.83 -17.26
N THR A 98 -9.24 -29.29 -18.48
CA THR A 98 -8.13 -29.15 -19.44
C THR A 98 -7.46 -27.79 -19.36
N GLY A 99 -8.16 -26.78 -18.83
CA GLY A 99 -7.63 -25.43 -18.59
C GLY A 99 -8.15 -24.83 -17.30
N ILE A 100 -7.27 -24.19 -16.54
CA ILE A 100 -7.61 -23.56 -15.25
C ILE A 100 -7.63 -22.04 -15.36
N ALA A 101 -8.41 -21.39 -14.50
CA ALA A 101 -8.27 -19.96 -14.27
C ALA A 101 -7.13 -19.76 -13.28
N GLN A 102 -6.20 -18.86 -13.60
CA GLN A 102 -5.02 -18.60 -12.79
C GLN A 102 -4.51 -17.17 -12.96
N PHE A 103 -4.01 -16.60 -11.87
CA PHE A 103 -3.39 -15.28 -11.86
C PHE A 103 -2.34 -15.17 -10.73
N ASN A 104 -1.10 -14.89 -11.11
CA ASN A 104 0.01 -14.65 -10.19
C ASN A 104 0.69 -13.32 -10.55
N ASN A 105 0.71 -12.37 -9.61
CA ASN A 105 1.26 -11.03 -9.82
C ASN A 105 2.79 -10.94 -9.75
N LEU A 106 3.48 -12.04 -9.40
CA LEU A 106 4.94 -12.11 -9.26
C LEU A 106 5.62 -13.06 -10.27
N ASP A 107 4.85 -13.83 -11.04
CA ASP A 107 5.39 -14.82 -11.99
C ASP A 107 4.79 -14.63 -13.39
N ASP A 108 5.47 -13.82 -14.20
CA ASP A 108 5.10 -13.55 -15.60
C ASP A 108 5.22 -14.78 -16.52
N SER A 109 5.82 -15.89 -16.07
CA SER A 109 5.94 -17.11 -16.88
C SER A 109 4.65 -17.92 -16.94
N ILE A 110 3.72 -17.68 -16.01
CA ILE A 110 2.44 -18.36 -15.92
C ILE A 110 1.40 -17.56 -16.72
N PRO A 111 0.76 -18.14 -17.75
CA PRO A 111 -0.27 -17.44 -18.52
C PRO A 111 -1.48 -17.10 -17.65
N GLU A 112 -1.76 -15.82 -17.47
CA GLU A 112 -2.96 -15.34 -16.79
C GLU A 112 -4.22 -15.72 -17.59
N SER A 113 -5.22 -16.27 -16.91
CA SER A 113 -6.50 -16.66 -17.52
C SER A 113 -7.63 -16.51 -16.51
N ASN A 114 -8.74 -15.88 -16.92
CA ASN A 114 -9.99 -15.88 -16.18
C ASN A 114 -10.97 -16.95 -16.67
N LYS A 115 -10.50 -17.92 -17.47
CA LYS A 115 -11.33 -18.98 -18.07
C LYS A 115 -10.96 -20.34 -17.51
N ILE A 116 -11.97 -21.16 -17.30
CA ILE A 116 -11.82 -22.58 -16.94
C ILE A 116 -12.38 -23.39 -18.10
N THR A 117 -11.60 -24.33 -18.63
CA THR A 117 -12.04 -25.21 -19.73
C THR A 117 -12.12 -26.64 -19.22
N VAL A 118 -13.26 -27.27 -19.45
CA VAL A 118 -13.55 -28.63 -19.01
C VAL A 118 -13.88 -29.50 -20.21
N LEU A 119 -13.47 -30.76 -20.14
CA LEU A 119 -13.84 -31.79 -21.10
C LEU A 119 -15.05 -32.54 -20.57
N ILE A 120 -16.11 -32.58 -21.37
CA ILE A 120 -17.40 -33.15 -21.01
C ILE A 120 -17.79 -34.19 -22.06
N ASN A 121 -18.44 -35.27 -21.63
CA ASN A 121 -19.07 -36.24 -22.49
C ASN A 121 -20.59 -36.22 -22.32
N GLU A 122 -21.30 -35.80 -23.37
CA GLU A 122 -22.76 -35.85 -23.44
C GLU A 122 -23.21 -37.06 -24.25
N SER A 123 -24.12 -37.86 -23.69
CA SER A 123 -24.50 -39.15 -24.25
C SER A 123 -25.98 -39.19 -24.62
N ILE A 124 -26.29 -39.74 -25.80
CA ILE A 124 -27.66 -39.98 -26.26
C ILE A 124 -27.83 -41.43 -26.71
N SER A 125 -29.05 -41.95 -26.56
CA SER A 125 -29.48 -43.21 -27.15
C SER A 125 -30.35 -42.95 -28.36
N VAL A 126 -30.10 -43.69 -29.43
CA VAL A 126 -30.79 -43.54 -30.72
C VAL A 126 -31.34 -44.89 -31.16
N GLN A 127 -32.59 -44.88 -31.59
CA GLN A 127 -33.25 -45.99 -32.27
C GLN A 127 -33.79 -45.49 -33.59
N PHE A 128 -33.47 -46.17 -34.69
CA PHE A 128 -34.06 -45.88 -35.99
C PHE A 128 -34.75 -47.09 -36.63
N ASN A 129 -35.73 -46.81 -37.48
CA ASN A 129 -36.44 -47.77 -38.31
C ASN A 129 -36.66 -47.18 -39.72
N SER A 130 -35.74 -47.42 -40.64
CA SER A 130 -35.84 -46.97 -42.03
C SER A 130 -36.77 -47.83 -42.89
N SER A 131 -37.53 -48.76 -42.29
CA SER A 131 -38.63 -49.46 -42.97
C SER A 131 -39.93 -48.64 -42.99
N ILE A 132 -39.99 -47.53 -42.25
CA ILE A 132 -41.11 -46.59 -42.27
C ILE A 132 -40.98 -45.70 -43.51
N GLU A 133 -42.07 -45.55 -44.27
CA GLU A 133 -42.06 -44.76 -45.51
C GLU A 133 -41.64 -43.30 -45.26
N ASN A 134 -40.82 -42.77 -46.17
CA ASN A 134 -40.23 -41.42 -46.14
C ASN A 134 -39.20 -41.16 -45.02
N SER A 135 -38.55 -42.20 -44.47
CA SER A 135 -37.44 -41.99 -43.53
C SER A 135 -36.26 -41.28 -44.21
N GLU A 136 -35.74 -40.22 -43.61
CA GLU A 136 -34.64 -39.42 -44.17
C GLU A 136 -33.26 -40.06 -43.97
N GLY A 137 -33.08 -40.79 -42.87
CA GLY A 137 -31.88 -41.60 -42.64
C GLY A 137 -30.70 -40.87 -41.97
N TYR A 138 -30.93 -39.66 -41.45
CA TYR A 138 -29.94 -38.91 -40.68
C TYR A 138 -30.52 -38.39 -39.36
N LEU A 139 -29.65 -38.14 -38.39
CA LEU A 139 -29.98 -37.45 -37.15
C LEU A 139 -29.25 -36.12 -37.08
N ILE A 140 -29.84 -35.17 -36.35
CA ILE A 140 -29.18 -33.92 -35.97
C ILE A 140 -29.14 -33.81 -34.46
N TYR A 141 -28.06 -33.26 -33.91
CA TYR A 141 -27.93 -33.05 -32.47
C TYR A 141 -27.04 -31.83 -32.16
N ASN A 142 -27.43 -31.07 -31.16
CA ASN A 142 -26.70 -29.90 -30.70
C ASN A 142 -26.78 -29.82 -29.16
N PRO A 143 -25.68 -30.12 -28.44
CA PRO A 143 -25.61 -29.95 -26.99
C PRO A 143 -25.97 -28.51 -26.57
N LEU A 144 -26.59 -28.31 -25.41
CA LEU A 144 -27.01 -26.96 -25.02
C LEU A 144 -25.87 -26.07 -24.53
N LEU A 145 -24.82 -26.63 -23.93
CA LEU A 145 -23.72 -25.83 -23.37
C LEU A 145 -22.96 -25.06 -24.47
N TYR A 146 -22.64 -23.80 -24.18
CA TYR A 146 -21.97 -22.88 -25.10
C TYR A 146 -21.13 -21.84 -24.36
N PRO A 147 -19.94 -21.43 -24.84
CA PRO A 147 -19.27 -21.91 -26.04
C PRO A 147 -18.68 -23.30 -25.84
N ARG A 148 -18.69 -24.11 -26.90
CA ARG A 148 -18.10 -25.45 -26.90
C ARG A 148 -17.30 -25.72 -28.16
N VAL A 149 -16.34 -26.63 -28.06
CA VAL A 149 -15.54 -27.14 -29.17
C VAL A 149 -15.67 -28.66 -29.18
N LEU A 150 -16.23 -29.22 -30.25
CA LEU A 150 -16.38 -30.67 -30.39
C LEU A 150 -15.00 -31.30 -30.61
N ASN A 151 -14.60 -32.22 -29.73
CA ASN A 151 -13.31 -32.89 -29.81
C ASN A 151 -13.45 -34.25 -30.50
N GLN A 152 -14.40 -35.08 -30.04
CA GLN A 152 -14.61 -36.43 -30.56
C GLN A 152 -16.09 -36.81 -30.53
N VAL A 153 -16.47 -37.70 -31.44
CA VAL A 153 -17.78 -38.37 -31.41
C VAL A 153 -17.56 -39.87 -31.47
N LEU A 154 -18.09 -40.58 -30.48
CA LEU A 154 -18.01 -42.03 -30.42
C LEU A 154 -19.39 -42.64 -30.62
N VAL A 155 -19.45 -43.76 -31.33
CA VAL A 155 -20.65 -44.56 -31.54
C VAL A 155 -20.48 -45.91 -30.87
N LYS A 156 -21.51 -46.34 -30.14
CA LYS A 156 -21.57 -47.68 -29.55
C LYS A 156 -22.83 -48.39 -30.02
N ASN A 157 -22.63 -49.51 -30.70
CA ASN A 157 -23.72 -50.38 -31.08
C ASN A 157 -24.24 -51.14 -29.84
N ASN A 158 -25.56 -51.24 -29.67
CA ASN A 158 -26.11 -51.99 -28.52
C ASN A 158 -25.86 -53.51 -28.61
N THR A 159 -25.44 -54.00 -29.78
CA THR A 159 -25.14 -55.42 -30.03
C THR A 159 -23.64 -55.75 -30.05
N ASP A 160 -22.77 -54.74 -30.11
CA ASP A 160 -21.30 -54.91 -30.11
C ASP A 160 -20.70 -54.17 -28.89
N PRO A 161 -19.83 -54.82 -28.08
CA PRO A 161 -19.16 -54.13 -26.98
C PRO A 161 -18.18 -53.03 -27.43
N ILE A 162 -17.80 -52.98 -28.71
CA ILE A 162 -16.81 -52.02 -29.23
C ILE A 162 -17.44 -50.62 -29.36
N ILE A 163 -16.71 -49.62 -28.87
CA ILE A 163 -16.98 -48.20 -29.09
C ILE A 163 -16.06 -47.75 -30.23
N GLU A 164 -16.63 -47.19 -31.28
CA GLU A 164 -15.92 -46.72 -32.47
C GLU A 164 -15.93 -45.19 -32.51
N GLU A 165 -14.81 -44.56 -32.85
CA GLU A 165 -14.74 -43.13 -33.11
C GLU A 165 -15.19 -42.85 -34.55
N LEU A 166 -16.13 -41.92 -34.72
CA LEU A 166 -16.58 -41.49 -36.03
C LEU A 166 -15.51 -40.61 -36.67
N ASN A 167 -15.18 -40.88 -37.93
CA ASN A 167 -14.29 -40.00 -38.68
C ASN A 167 -15.04 -38.74 -39.09
N GLU A 168 -14.32 -37.66 -39.36
CA GLU A 168 -14.92 -36.41 -39.91
C GLU A 168 -15.64 -36.61 -41.25
N ALA A 169 -15.45 -37.75 -41.93
CA ALA A 169 -16.19 -38.11 -43.14
C ALA A 169 -17.58 -38.72 -42.84
N ASP A 170 -17.80 -39.21 -41.62
CA ASP A 170 -19.01 -39.91 -41.20
C ASP A 170 -20.11 -38.95 -40.71
N TYR A 171 -19.74 -37.70 -40.41
CA TYR A 171 -20.66 -36.65 -39.96
C TYR A 171 -20.29 -35.29 -40.57
N THR A 172 -21.21 -34.33 -40.47
CA THR A 172 -20.94 -32.93 -40.81
C THR A 172 -21.38 -32.01 -39.69
N ILE A 173 -20.71 -30.87 -39.54
CA ILE A 173 -21.19 -29.77 -38.69
C ILE A 173 -21.78 -28.70 -39.61
N ASP A 174 -23.03 -28.32 -39.39
CA ASP A 174 -23.69 -27.30 -40.20
C ASP A 174 -23.32 -25.87 -39.76
N SER A 175 -23.91 -24.86 -40.41
CA SER A 175 -23.64 -23.45 -40.13
C SER A 175 -24.07 -23.00 -38.72
N ASP A 176 -24.96 -23.73 -38.08
CA ASP A 176 -25.51 -23.45 -36.76
C ASP A 176 -24.87 -24.35 -35.67
N ASN A 177 -23.77 -25.02 -36.01
CA ASN A 177 -23.02 -25.96 -35.17
C ASN A 177 -23.79 -27.23 -34.75
N TYR A 178 -24.75 -27.69 -35.56
CA TYR A 178 -25.39 -28.99 -35.37
C TYR A 178 -24.52 -30.09 -35.90
N PHE A 179 -24.39 -31.16 -35.12
CA PHE A 179 -23.87 -32.42 -35.58
C PHE A 179 -24.92 -33.12 -36.43
N VAL A 180 -24.58 -33.46 -37.67
CA VAL A 180 -25.45 -34.19 -38.60
C VAL A 180 -24.80 -35.52 -38.94
N PHE A 181 -25.48 -36.63 -38.63
CA PHE A 181 -24.96 -37.99 -38.82
C PHE A 181 -25.90 -38.85 -39.65
N ASN A 182 -25.41 -39.36 -40.78
CA ASN A 182 -26.15 -40.23 -41.67
C ASN A 182 -26.06 -41.69 -41.21
N TYR A 183 -26.86 -42.02 -40.19
CA TYR A 183 -26.89 -43.36 -39.60
C TYR A 183 -27.30 -44.44 -40.61
N GLN A 184 -28.14 -44.12 -41.60
CA GLN A 184 -28.63 -45.10 -42.57
C GLN A 184 -27.49 -45.59 -43.47
N ASN A 185 -26.64 -44.68 -43.94
CA ASN A 185 -25.46 -45.04 -44.72
C ASN A 185 -24.42 -45.78 -43.87
N PHE A 186 -24.16 -45.27 -42.65
CA PHE A 186 -23.16 -45.84 -41.75
C PHE A 186 -23.47 -47.30 -41.36
N PHE A 187 -24.69 -47.58 -40.89
CA PHE A 187 -25.05 -48.94 -40.45
C PHE A 187 -25.51 -49.86 -41.58
N SER A 188 -25.99 -49.32 -42.71
CA SER A 188 -26.50 -50.10 -43.85
C SER A 188 -27.55 -51.16 -43.45
N THR A 189 -28.39 -50.85 -42.45
CA THR A 189 -29.48 -51.72 -41.95
C THR A 189 -30.82 -50.98 -41.87
N THR A 190 -31.92 -51.73 -41.70
CA THR A 190 -33.28 -51.15 -41.66
C THR A 190 -33.79 -50.82 -40.25
N PHE A 191 -33.17 -51.39 -39.22
CA PHE A 191 -33.51 -51.14 -37.83
C PHE A 191 -32.27 -51.33 -36.97
N HIS A 192 -31.96 -50.35 -36.13
CA HIS A 192 -30.80 -50.42 -35.25
C HIS A 192 -30.96 -49.55 -34.00
N ASN A 193 -30.27 -49.93 -32.93
CA ASN A 193 -30.15 -49.14 -31.71
C ASN A 193 -28.67 -48.90 -31.43
N PHE A 194 -28.29 -47.67 -31.17
CA PHE A 194 -26.94 -47.29 -30.83
C PHE A 194 -26.93 -46.14 -29.81
N SER A 195 -25.77 -45.86 -29.25
CA SER A 195 -25.53 -44.67 -28.44
C SER A 195 -24.46 -43.81 -29.09
N LEU A 196 -24.62 -42.49 -29.00
CA LEU A 196 -23.60 -41.53 -29.37
C LEU A 196 -23.07 -40.84 -28.12
N TYR A 197 -21.76 -40.58 -28.13
CA TYR A 197 -21.02 -39.90 -27.08
C TYR A 197 -20.33 -38.69 -27.70
N PHE A 198 -20.74 -37.50 -27.29
CA PHE A 198 -20.19 -36.23 -27.73
C PHE A 198 -19.19 -35.73 -26.71
N ILE A 199 -17.90 -35.85 -27.02
CA ILE A 199 -16.83 -35.34 -26.18
C ILE A 199 -16.47 -33.95 -26.68
N PHE A 200 -16.68 -32.93 -25.85
CA PHE A 200 -16.40 -31.54 -26.20
C PHE A 200 -15.78 -30.77 -25.04
N GLU A 201 -15.00 -29.76 -25.40
CA GLU A 201 -14.51 -28.75 -24.47
C GLU A 201 -15.58 -27.68 -24.26
N TYR A 202 -15.82 -27.31 -23.01
CA TYR A 202 -16.72 -26.25 -22.61
C TYR A 202 -15.98 -25.24 -21.74
N THR A 203 -16.16 -23.95 -22.05
CA THR A 203 -15.43 -22.87 -21.36
C THR A 203 -16.35 -22.06 -20.47
N LEU A 204 -15.97 -21.97 -19.19
CA LEU A 204 -16.57 -21.08 -18.20
C LEU A 204 -15.68 -19.85 -18.01
N THR A 205 -16.29 -18.75 -17.60
CA THR A 205 -15.58 -17.48 -17.37
C THR A 205 -15.80 -16.98 -15.95
N LEU A 206 -14.73 -16.49 -15.34
CA LEU A 206 -14.76 -15.73 -14.10
C LEU A 206 -14.89 -14.24 -14.44
N GLU A 207 -15.98 -13.64 -13.98
CA GLU A 207 -16.15 -12.20 -14.01
C GLU A 207 -15.86 -11.59 -12.65
N THR A 208 -15.45 -10.32 -12.64
CA THR A 208 -15.14 -9.57 -11.41
C THR A 208 -14.17 -10.30 -10.48
N TRP A 209 -13.22 -11.05 -11.06
CA TRP A 209 -12.26 -11.83 -10.27
C TRP A 209 -11.21 -10.89 -9.68
N ASP A 210 -11.35 -10.56 -8.40
CA ASP A 210 -10.51 -9.58 -7.73
C ASP A 210 -10.25 -9.89 -6.26
N LEU A 211 -9.23 -9.21 -5.72
CA LEU A 211 -8.92 -9.18 -4.30
C LEU A 211 -8.77 -7.71 -3.89
N ASN A 212 -9.48 -7.29 -2.85
CA ASN A 212 -9.52 -5.90 -2.41
C ASN A 212 -9.37 -5.79 -0.89
N GLN A 213 -8.53 -4.87 -0.44
CA GLN A 213 -8.45 -4.51 0.99
C GLN A 213 -9.70 -3.73 1.40
N ASN A 214 -10.19 -3.97 2.60
CA ASN A 214 -11.28 -3.20 3.17
C ASN A 214 -10.84 -1.75 3.42
N SER A 215 -11.37 -0.82 2.63
CA SER A 215 -11.08 0.62 2.75
C SER A 215 -11.49 1.26 4.08
N ASN A 216 -12.32 0.58 4.88
CA ASN A 216 -12.75 1.08 6.19
C ASN A 216 -11.77 0.76 7.32
N ASP A 217 -10.73 -0.05 7.06
CA ASP A 217 -9.73 -0.37 8.08
C ASP A 217 -8.84 0.85 8.35
N ASP A 218 -8.85 1.36 9.59
CA ASP A 218 -7.99 2.48 9.99
C ASP A 218 -6.58 1.99 10.31
N LEU A 219 -5.72 2.00 9.30
CA LEU A 219 -4.33 1.58 9.40
C LEU A 219 -3.43 2.76 9.75
N SER A 220 -3.42 3.16 11.02
CA SER A 220 -2.58 4.26 11.51
C SER A 220 -1.32 3.76 12.23
N LEU A 221 -0.16 4.24 11.79
CA LEU A 221 1.16 3.97 12.38
C LEU A 221 1.40 4.83 13.62
N THR A 222 1.81 4.17 14.70
CA THR A 222 2.13 4.80 15.99
C THR A 222 3.46 4.33 16.57
N GLN A 223 4.03 3.24 16.04
CA GLN A 223 5.29 2.65 16.49
C GLN A 223 6.26 2.43 15.31
N GLN A 224 7.57 2.48 15.57
CA GLN A 224 8.62 2.27 14.55
C GLN A 224 8.46 0.94 13.82
N ILE A 225 8.04 -0.09 14.57
CA ILE A 225 7.66 -1.40 14.05
C ILE A 225 6.25 -1.66 14.54
N GLN A 226 5.33 -1.97 13.63
CA GLN A 226 3.93 -2.22 13.96
C GLN A 226 3.36 -3.29 13.03
N SER A 227 2.56 -4.20 13.61
CA SER A 227 1.79 -5.16 12.85
C SER A 227 0.34 -4.70 12.66
N PHE A 228 -0.21 -4.96 11.49
CA PHE A 228 -1.58 -4.71 11.10
C PHE A 228 -2.26 -6.02 10.71
N SER A 229 -3.57 -6.07 10.90
CA SER A 229 -4.41 -7.23 10.56
C SER A 229 -5.61 -6.79 9.72
N PRO A 230 -5.42 -6.14 8.55
CA PRO A 230 -6.52 -5.70 7.72
C PRO A 230 -7.34 -6.87 7.16
N SER A 231 -8.59 -6.57 6.84
CA SER A 231 -9.52 -7.44 6.16
C SER A 231 -9.45 -7.27 4.64
N PHE A 232 -9.69 -8.36 3.92
CA PHE A 232 -9.72 -8.44 2.47
C PHE A 232 -10.98 -9.16 2.00
N TYR A 233 -11.37 -8.85 0.77
CA TYR A 233 -12.45 -9.49 0.04
C TYR A 233 -11.87 -10.10 -1.23
N TYR A 234 -12.05 -11.40 -1.42
CA TYR A 234 -11.71 -12.14 -2.62
C TYR A 234 -13.00 -12.58 -3.29
N ASN A 235 -13.27 -12.02 -4.47
CA ASN A 235 -14.56 -12.15 -5.12
C ASN A 235 -14.41 -12.65 -6.54
N PHE A 236 -15.40 -13.40 -7.01
CA PHE A 236 -15.62 -13.65 -8.43
C PHE A 236 -17.06 -14.09 -8.66
N THR A 237 -17.48 -13.98 -9.92
CA THR A 237 -18.75 -14.55 -10.39
C THR A 237 -18.42 -15.60 -11.44
N LEU A 238 -18.91 -16.84 -11.23
CA LEU A 238 -18.70 -17.92 -12.18
C LEU A 238 -19.85 -17.95 -13.19
N ILE A 239 -19.51 -17.82 -14.46
CA ILE A 239 -20.47 -17.74 -15.56
C ILE A 239 -20.29 -18.93 -16.49
N GLY A 240 -21.36 -19.69 -16.61
CA GLY A 240 -21.56 -20.69 -17.66
C GLY A 240 -22.81 -20.34 -18.46
N THR A 241 -22.78 -20.57 -19.77
CA THR A 241 -23.88 -20.27 -20.67
C THR A 241 -24.37 -21.48 -21.45
N LYS A 242 -25.62 -21.43 -21.86
CA LYS A 242 -26.25 -22.41 -22.75
C LYS A 242 -26.99 -21.70 -23.87
N ILE A 243 -27.12 -22.36 -25.02
CA ILE A 243 -28.03 -21.92 -26.08
C ILE A 243 -29.47 -22.25 -25.68
N THR A 244 -30.41 -21.43 -26.12
CA THR A 244 -31.84 -21.71 -25.97
C THR A 244 -32.37 -22.54 -27.14
N ALA A 245 -33.49 -23.23 -26.95
CA ALA A 245 -34.20 -23.91 -28.04
C ALA A 245 -34.55 -22.98 -29.22
N ASN A 246 -34.69 -21.67 -28.97
CA ASN A 246 -34.77 -20.67 -30.04
C ASN A 246 -33.37 -20.20 -30.44
N LEU A 247 -32.92 -20.54 -31.64
CA LEU A 247 -31.54 -20.33 -32.05
C LEU A 247 -31.23 -18.90 -32.49
N THR A 248 -32.27 -18.06 -32.59
CA THR A 248 -32.10 -16.62 -32.81
C THR A 248 -31.83 -15.86 -31.51
N SER A 249 -32.00 -16.49 -30.34
CA SER A 249 -31.67 -15.87 -29.05
C SER A 249 -30.16 -15.89 -28.81
N LEU A 250 -29.70 -14.89 -28.06
CA LEU A 250 -28.37 -14.93 -27.46
C LEU A 250 -28.29 -16.07 -26.43
N PRO A 251 -27.10 -16.65 -26.20
CA PRO A 251 -26.89 -17.59 -25.10
C PRO A 251 -27.37 -17.01 -23.78
N GLU A 252 -28.01 -17.85 -22.96
CA GLU A 252 -28.46 -17.51 -21.62
C GLU A 252 -27.60 -18.20 -20.56
N LEU A 253 -27.78 -17.83 -19.29
CA LEU A 253 -27.07 -18.46 -18.18
C LEU A 253 -27.54 -19.92 -18.00
N ALA A 254 -26.59 -20.82 -17.74
CA ALA A 254 -26.90 -22.22 -17.44
C ALA A 254 -27.29 -22.36 -15.95
N ASP A 255 -28.55 -22.09 -15.64
CA ASP A 255 -29.11 -22.06 -14.28
C ASP A 255 -29.09 -23.41 -13.53
N ASN A 256 -29.21 -24.49 -14.29
CA ASN A 256 -29.11 -25.87 -13.83
C ASN A 256 -27.68 -26.44 -13.86
N LEU A 257 -26.67 -25.66 -14.27
CA LEU A 257 -25.28 -26.10 -14.25
C LEU A 257 -24.69 -25.94 -12.84
N VAL A 258 -24.41 -27.08 -12.19
CA VAL A 258 -23.83 -27.15 -10.84
C VAL A 258 -22.42 -27.72 -10.91
N LEU A 259 -21.48 -27.08 -10.21
CA LEU A 259 -20.05 -27.36 -10.29
C LEU A 259 -19.47 -27.54 -8.89
N GLU A 260 -18.58 -28.51 -8.73
CA GLU A 260 -17.66 -28.56 -7.59
C GLU A 260 -16.34 -27.88 -8.02
N ILE A 261 -15.96 -26.84 -7.29
CA ILE A 261 -14.77 -26.05 -7.58
C ILE A 261 -13.79 -26.12 -6.42
N ILE A 262 -12.50 -26.15 -6.77
CA ILE A 262 -11.40 -25.92 -5.84
C ILE A 262 -10.83 -24.54 -6.13
N VAL A 263 -10.95 -23.64 -5.15
CA VAL A 263 -10.33 -22.31 -5.15
C VAL A 263 -9.08 -22.39 -4.28
N ASN A 264 -7.94 -22.03 -4.85
CA ASN A 264 -6.64 -22.08 -4.19
C ASN A 264 -5.96 -20.71 -4.29
N PRO A 265 -6.30 -19.77 -3.40
CA PRO A 265 -5.66 -18.46 -3.35
C PRO A 265 -4.16 -18.58 -3.04
N LEU A 266 -3.37 -17.64 -3.56
CA LEU A 266 -1.97 -17.47 -3.16
C LEU A 266 -1.92 -17.05 -1.69
N ASP A 267 -0.87 -17.43 -0.97
CA ASP A 267 -0.64 -17.13 0.45
C ASP A 267 -1.77 -17.56 1.42
N LYS A 268 -2.68 -18.46 1.01
CA LYS A 268 -3.81 -18.97 1.82
C LYS A 268 -3.41 -19.43 3.23
N ASP A 269 -2.16 -19.85 3.41
CA ASP A 269 -1.65 -20.31 4.70
C ASP A 269 -1.51 -19.17 5.73
N LEU A 270 -1.49 -17.92 5.29
CA LEU A 270 -1.44 -16.70 6.11
C LEU A 270 -2.81 -16.07 6.36
N PHE A 271 -3.88 -16.66 5.84
CA PHE A 271 -5.24 -16.14 6.01
C PHE A 271 -5.85 -16.67 7.33
N PHE A 272 -6.65 -15.82 7.96
CA PHE A 272 -7.44 -16.14 9.17
C PHE A 272 -8.77 -15.38 9.18
N ASP A 273 -9.66 -15.70 10.13
CA ASP A 273 -11.01 -15.11 10.25
C ASP A 273 -11.83 -15.19 8.95
N HIS A 274 -11.78 -16.36 8.30
CA HIS A 274 -12.46 -16.61 7.03
C HIS A 274 -13.97 -16.62 7.19
N ILE A 275 -14.66 -15.92 6.29
CA ILE A 275 -16.10 -16.00 6.09
C ILE A 275 -16.31 -16.18 4.58
N LEU A 276 -16.95 -17.27 4.20
CA LEU A 276 -17.31 -17.53 2.81
C LEU A 276 -18.81 -17.35 2.64
N GLU A 277 -19.18 -16.52 1.68
CA GLU A 277 -20.55 -16.28 1.24
C GLU A 277 -20.67 -16.66 -0.24
N ILE A 278 -21.71 -17.41 -0.59
CA ILE A 278 -22.10 -17.66 -1.98
C ILE A 278 -23.53 -17.17 -2.13
N ASP A 279 -23.73 -16.10 -2.91
CA ASP A 279 -25.04 -15.47 -3.12
C ASP A 279 -25.76 -15.15 -1.79
N ASP A 280 -25.08 -14.39 -0.92
CA ASP A 280 -25.50 -14.01 0.43
C ASP A 280 -25.73 -15.18 1.42
N GLN A 281 -25.38 -16.42 1.04
CA GLN A 281 -25.46 -17.58 1.93
C GLN A 281 -24.09 -17.92 2.50
N ILE A 282 -23.97 -17.79 3.83
CA ILE A 282 -22.77 -18.19 4.56
C ILE A 282 -22.58 -19.71 4.44
N LYS A 283 -21.39 -20.11 3.98
CA LYS A 283 -20.95 -21.50 3.93
C LYS A 283 -20.09 -21.83 5.15
N VAL A 284 -20.24 -23.04 5.67
CA VAL A 284 -19.46 -23.58 6.79
C VAL A 284 -18.65 -24.79 6.34
N ASN A 285 -17.52 -25.04 6.99
CA ASN A 285 -16.63 -26.18 6.69
C ASN A 285 -16.15 -26.25 5.22
N PHE A 286 -15.91 -25.09 4.60
CA PHE A 286 -15.47 -24.99 3.20
C PHE A 286 -13.95 -25.12 3.02
N LEU A 287 -13.17 -25.10 4.10
CA LEU A 287 -11.71 -25.20 4.06
C LEU A 287 -11.25 -26.66 4.20
N GLU A 288 -10.41 -27.09 3.27
CA GLU A 288 -9.68 -28.35 3.33
C GLU A 288 -8.50 -28.26 4.33
N PRO A 289 -7.88 -29.40 4.73
CA PRO A 289 -6.73 -29.39 5.65
C PRO A 289 -5.52 -28.59 5.13
N ASP A 290 -5.37 -28.51 3.81
CA ASP A 290 -4.36 -27.68 3.16
C ASP A 290 -4.86 -26.25 2.89
N LYS A 291 -5.96 -25.82 3.52
CA LYS A 291 -6.59 -24.49 3.39
C LYS A 291 -7.09 -24.14 1.99
N LYS A 292 -7.15 -25.09 1.04
CA LYS A 292 -7.93 -24.89 -0.19
C LYS A 292 -9.41 -24.77 0.13
N ILE A 293 -10.14 -24.07 -0.71
CA ILE A 293 -11.58 -23.90 -0.57
C ILE A 293 -12.25 -24.84 -1.56
N ASN A 294 -13.02 -25.79 -1.06
CA ASN A 294 -13.81 -26.69 -1.88
C ASN A 294 -15.30 -26.39 -1.66
N VAL A 295 -15.99 -25.98 -2.73
CA VAL A 295 -17.41 -25.65 -2.68
C VAL A 295 -18.15 -26.05 -3.93
N THR A 296 -19.45 -26.29 -3.75
CA THR A 296 -20.39 -26.42 -4.86
C THR A 296 -21.04 -25.07 -5.17
N ILE A 297 -20.97 -24.65 -6.43
CA ILE A 297 -21.57 -23.40 -6.93
C ILE A 297 -22.27 -23.67 -8.27
N SER A 298 -23.38 -23.00 -8.52
CA SER A 298 -23.99 -23.02 -9.86
C SER A 298 -23.38 -21.94 -10.74
N ALA A 299 -23.29 -22.20 -12.03
CA ALA A 299 -22.69 -21.31 -13.02
C ALA A 299 -23.65 -20.21 -13.51
N ASP A 300 -24.68 -19.92 -12.73
CA ASP A 300 -25.79 -19.01 -13.00
C ASP A 300 -25.50 -17.59 -12.55
N SER A 301 -24.22 -17.19 -12.62
CA SER A 301 -23.75 -15.88 -12.18
C SER A 301 -23.87 -15.64 -10.66
N LYS A 302 -23.70 -16.69 -9.84
CA LYS A 302 -23.59 -16.54 -8.38
C LYS A 302 -22.27 -15.92 -7.96
N LEU A 303 -22.36 -14.96 -7.04
CA LEU A 303 -21.21 -14.31 -6.44
C LEU A 303 -20.57 -15.23 -5.40
N PHE A 304 -19.30 -15.57 -5.61
CA PHE A 304 -18.41 -16.10 -4.59
C PHE A 304 -17.74 -14.93 -3.88
N SER A 305 -17.82 -14.88 -2.55
CA SER A 305 -17.22 -13.84 -1.72
C SER A 305 -16.53 -14.45 -0.51
N LEU A 306 -15.20 -14.43 -0.51
CA LEU A 306 -14.39 -14.83 0.64
C LEU A 306 -13.86 -13.57 1.32
N LYS A 307 -14.34 -13.34 2.54
CA LYS A 307 -13.73 -12.37 3.46
C LYS A 307 -12.71 -13.07 4.34
N PHE A 308 -11.54 -12.46 4.51
CA PHE A 308 -10.51 -12.96 5.43
C PHE A 308 -9.65 -11.80 5.95
N SER A 309 -8.85 -12.06 6.97
CA SER A 309 -7.82 -11.14 7.46
C SER A 309 -6.43 -11.74 7.24
N SER A 310 -5.43 -10.88 7.11
CA SER A 310 -4.03 -11.30 7.08
C SER A 310 -3.13 -10.33 7.83
N ASN A 311 -2.01 -10.83 8.34
CA ASN A 311 -1.08 -10.06 9.15
C ASN A 311 0.04 -9.48 8.29
N PHE A 312 0.30 -8.20 8.48
CA PHE A 312 1.40 -7.48 7.86
C PHE A 312 2.22 -6.80 8.95
N THR A 313 3.55 -6.78 8.84
CA THR A 313 4.40 -6.01 9.76
C THR A 313 5.22 -5.02 8.99
N MET A 314 5.09 -3.76 9.40
CA MET A 314 5.84 -2.65 8.86
C MET A 314 6.93 -2.19 9.81
N MET A 315 7.99 -1.62 9.25
CA MET A 315 9.11 -1.01 9.95
C MET A 315 9.58 0.27 9.25
N PHE A 316 10.07 1.24 10.02
CA PHE A 316 10.91 2.32 9.50
C PHE A 316 12.39 2.02 9.74
N GLU A 317 13.12 1.76 8.66
CA GLU A 317 14.53 1.32 8.70
C GLU A 317 15.49 2.42 9.19
N ASN A 318 15.26 3.67 8.77
CA ASN A 318 16.14 4.81 9.05
C ASN A 318 15.44 5.89 9.91
N SER A 319 14.70 5.48 10.93
CA SER A 319 14.11 6.41 11.91
C SER A 319 15.21 7.21 12.63
N VAL A 320 14.92 8.42 13.10
CA VAL A 320 15.90 9.31 13.75
C VAL A 320 15.46 9.62 15.17
N ASP A 321 16.00 8.91 16.16
CA ASP A 321 15.64 8.99 17.59
C ASP A 321 14.11 9.13 17.83
N PHE A 322 13.61 10.37 17.98
CA PHE A 322 12.20 10.69 18.24
C PHE A 322 11.40 11.06 16.96
N SER A 323 11.95 10.79 15.77
CA SER A 323 11.37 11.05 14.44
C SER A 323 11.36 9.78 13.59
N TRP A 324 10.42 9.71 12.66
CA TRP A 324 10.26 8.62 11.68
C TRP A 324 11.23 8.70 10.50
N ALA A 325 11.92 9.83 10.35
CA ALA A 325 12.53 10.22 9.10
C ALA A 325 13.80 11.05 9.29
N ILE A 326 14.67 10.96 8.27
CA ILE A 326 15.82 11.82 8.06
C ILE A 326 15.33 13.20 7.66
N ASP A 327 15.96 14.25 8.17
CA ASP A 327 15.65 15.63 7.81
C ASP A 327 16.91 16.36 7.34
N ARG A 328 16.82 17.03 6.19
CA ARG A 328 17.95 17.78 5.59
C ARG A 328 17.52 19.11 5.00
N LEU A 329 18.44 20.08 5.02
CA LEU A 329 18.33 21.34 4.30
C LEU A 329 18.77 21.12 2.85
N ILE A 330 17.93 21.47 1.89
CA ILE A 330 18.20 21.28 0.46
C ILE A 330 18.64 22.58 -0.21
N GLU A 331 17.99 23.70 0.13
CA GLU A 331 18.24 24.98 -0.52
C GLU A 331 18.03 26.15 0.45
N GLY A 332 18.85 27.20 0.27
CA GLY A 332 18.74 28.42 1.06
C GLY A 332 18.92 28.16 2.55
N ARG A 333 18.02 28.73 3.36
CA ARG A 333 18.02 28.56 4.83
C ARG A 333 16.76 27.89 5.37
N ASN A 334 15.73 27.73 4.54
CA ASN A 334 14.39 27.32 4.95
C ASN A 334 13.82 26.13 4.16
N LEU A 335 14.36 25.78 2.97
CA LEU A 335 13.84 24.66 2.20
C LEU A 335 14.44 23.34 2.67
N ARG A 336 13.60 22.47 3.21
CA ARG A 336 14.00 21.20 3.82
C ARG A 336 13.31 20.01 3.17
N GLU A 337 13.93 18.85 3.29
CA GLU A 337 13.36 17.54 2.94
C GLU A 337 13.21 16.70 4.19
N ARG A 338 12.05 16.06 4.34
CA ARG A 338 11.83 14.97 5.28
C ARG A 338 11.71 13.67 4.48
N ILE A 339 12.56 12.68 4.75
CA ILE A 339 12.62 11.41 4.01
C ILE A 339 12.30 10.26 4.95
N TYR A 340 11.21 9.56 4.65
CA TYR A 340 10.71 8.41 5.38
C TYR A 340 11.12 7.13 4.65
N PHE A 341 11.45 6.07 5.40
CA PHE A 341 11.88 4.77 4.87
C PHE A 341 10.93 3.65 5.35
N PRO A 342 9.66 3.66 4.93
CA PRO A 342 8.73 2.58 5.26
C PRO A 342 9.11 1.31 4.51
N SER A 343 9.13 0.21 5.26
CA SER A 343 9.49 -1.13 4.80
C SER A 343 8.44 -2.12 5.26
N LEU A 344 7.91 -2.92 4.34
CA LEU A 344 6.96 -3.99 4.66
C LEU A 344 7.73 -5.29 4.88
N ILE A 345 8.23 -5.48 6.09
CA ILE A 345 9.19 -6.56 6.42
C ILE A 345 8.57 -7.95 6.52
N SER A 346 7.24 -8.07 6.66
CA SER A 346 6.55 -9.36 6.62
C SER A 346 5.08 -9.22 6.24
N GLY A 347 4.52 -10.27 5.66
CA GLY A 347 3.13 -10.42 5.24
C GLY A 347 3.02 -11.42 4.10
N PRO A 348 1.82 -11.60 3.52
CA PRO A 348 1.64 -12.28 2.24
C PRO A 348 2.50 -11.67 1.13
N GLU A 349 3.15 -12.52 0.35
CA GLU A 349 4.05 -12.10 -0.73
C GLU A 349 3.30 -11.62 -1.97
N HIS A 350 2.06 -12.06 -2.16
CA HIS A 350 1.25 -11.78 -3.34
C HIS A 350 0.14 -10.74 -3.07
N ILE A 351 0.00 -10.27 -1.82
CA ILE A 351 -1.01 -9.28 -1.42
C ILE A 351 -0.36 -7.94 -1.04
N VAL A 352 -0.81 -6.88 -1.70
CA VAL A 352 -0.43 -5.50 -1.48
C VAL A 352 -1.25 -4.88 -0.35
N LEU A 353 -0.54 -4.21 0.56
CA LEU A 353 -1.10 -3.39 1.64
C LEU A 353 -1.23 -1.92 1.20
N LYS A 354 -2.36 -1.29 1.51
CA LYS A 354 -2.71 0.08 1.11
C LYS A 354 -3.23 0.91 2.28
N ASP A 355 -3.34 2.22 2.06
CA ASP A 355 -4.00 3.19 2.94
C ASP A 355 -3.42 3.30 4.36
N ILE A 356 -2.13 3.03 4.49
CA ILE A 356 -1.41 3.14 5.75
C ILE A 356 -1.07 4.61 5.99
N ALA A 357 -1.48 5.13 7.13
CA ALA A 357 -1.28 6.52 7.48
C ALA A 357 -0.26 6.71 8.60
N LEU A 358 0.56 7.74 8.47
CA LEU A 358 1.45 8.27 9.49
C LEU A 358 1.01 9.68 9.86
N VAL A 359 0.96 10.00 11.16
CA VAL A 359 0.71 11.37 11.62
C VAL A 359 2.04 12.09 11.82
N GLU A 360 2.27 13.14 11.04
CA GLU A 360 3.41 14.04 11.17
C GLU A 360 2.98 15.33 11.87
N SER A 361 3.63 15.63 13.00
CA SER A 361 3.21 16.70 13.90
C SER A 361 3.97 18.01 13.72
N THR A 362 5.04 18.00 12.92
CA THR A 362 5.97 19.14 12.77
C THR A 362 5.86 19.84 11.43
N ILE A 363 5.09 19.29 10.51
CA ILE A 363 4.87 19.85 9.18
C ILE A 363 3.36 20.00 9.01
N ILE A 364 2.93 21.15 8.48
CA ILE A 364 1.53 21.40 8.10
C ILE A 364 1.43 21.42 6.57
N VAL A 365 0.23 21.16 6.03
CA VAL A 365 0.03 21.06 4.57
C VAL A 365 0.47 22.34 3.84
N ASP A 366 0.22 23.52 4.41
CA ASP A 366 0.61 24.81 3.84
C ASP A 366 2.14 24.99 3.68
N GLN A 367 2.95 24.21 4.39
CA GLN A 367 4.41 24.25 4.28
C GLN A 367 4.94 23.33 3.17
N ILE A 368 4.14 22.39 2.67
CA ILE A 368 4.57 21.40 1.69
C ILE A 368 4.69 22.06 0.32
N ILE A 369 5.85 21.89 -0.31
CA ILE A 369 6.13 22.37 -1.66
C ILE A 369 5.90 21.24 -2.67
N SER A 370 6.38 20.03 -2.33
CA SER A 370 6.19 18.85 -3.16
C SER A 370 6.34 17.58 -2.32
N ASN A 371 5.80 16.47 -2.82
CA ASN A 371 5.98 15.13 -2.27
C ASN A 371 6.36 14.15 -3.39
N SER A 372 7.04 13.07 -3.04
CA SER A 372 7.42 12.02 -4.00
C SER A 372 7.69 10.69 -3.29
N SER A 373 7.70 9.60 -4.04
CA SER A 373 8.22 8.29 -3.61
C SER A 373 9.28 7.83 -4.60
N SER A 374 10.23 6.99 -4.16
CA SER A 374 11.30 6.44 -5.02
C SER A 374 10.75 5.69 -6.24
N PHE A 375 9.57 5.08 -6.10
CA PHE A 375 8.92 4.33 -7.17
C PHE A 375 7.95 5.18 -8.02
N GLY A 376 7.93 6.50 -7.84
CA GLY A 376 6.99 7.39 -8.52
C GLY A 376 5.52 7.14 -8.15
N ARG A 377 5.25 6.47 -7.03
CA ARG A 377 3.89 6.21 -6.54
C ARG A 377 3.38 7.45 -5.80
N ASN A 378 2.08 7.70 -5.89
CA ASN A 378 1.46 8.87 -5.27
C ASN A 378 1.58 8.83 -3.75
N VAL A 379 2.01 9.94 -3.17
CA VAL A 379 2.08 10.18 -1.72
C VAL A 379 1.00 11.21 -1.37
N ASN A 380 -0.06 10.79 -0.70
CA ASN A 380 -1.16 11.68 -0.35
C ASN A 380 -0.96 12.29 1.04
N VAL A 381 -1.29 13.57 1.19
CA VAL A 381 -1.17 14.33 2.43
C VAL A 381 -2.45 15.11 2.70
N PHE A 382 -2.91 15.10 3.95
CA PHE A 382 -4.10 15.80 4.39
C PHE A 382 -3.86 16.50 5.73
N ASP A 383 -4.59 17.59 5.99
CA ASP A 383 -4.55 18.27 7.28
C ASP A 383 -5.06 17.36 8.39
N GLU A 384 -4.36 17.35 9.53
CA GLU A 384 -4.74 16.57 10.70
C GLU A 384 -4.75 17.45 11.96
N ILE A 385 -5.74 17.25 12.84
CA ILE A 385 -5.82 17.97 14.11
C ILE A 385 -5.22 17.08 15.20
N ILE A 386 -4.06 17.49 15.69
CA ILE A 386 -3.34 16.77 16.74
C ILE A 386 -3.81 17.28 18.10
N SER A 387 -4.52 16.42 18.82
CA SER A 387 -4.86 16.64 20.23
C SER A 387 -3.63 16.38 21.10
N ILE A 388 -3.21 17.37 21.88
CA ILE A 388 -2.07 17.24 22.77
C ILE A 388 -2.55 16.69 24.13
N THR A 389 -1.85 15.70 24.68
CA THR A 389 -2.12 15.16 26.03
C THR A 389 -1.60 16.09 27.14
N GLN A 390 -2.08 15.85 28.36
CA GLN A 390 -1.88 16.72 29.53
C GLN A 390 -0.41 16.90 29.96
N GLU A 391 0.45 15.93 29.65
CA GLU A 391 1.89 15.94 30.02
C GLU A 391 2.69 16.97 29.19
N THR A 392 2.28 17.23 27.95
CA THR A 392 2.89 18.30 27.13
C THR A 392 2.44 19.71 27.57
N ILE A 393 1.35 19.79 28.34
CA ILE A 393 0.80 21.03 28.91
C ILE A 393 1.61 21.48 30.14
N GLU A 394 2.20 20.55 30.91
CA GLU A 394 2.98 20.89 32.11
C GLU A 394 4.23 21.72 31.80
N ASN A 395 4.80 21.58 30.60
CA ASN A 395 5.88 22.43 30.12
C ASN A 395 5.40 23.77 29.52
N SER A 396 4.09 24.05 29.51
CA SER A 396 3.47 25.24 28.90
C SER A 396 2.77 26.13 29.95
N LEU A 397 3.44 27.18 30.41
CA LEU A 397 2.90 28.15 31.39
C LEU A 397 1.80 29.09 30.85
N ILE A 398 1.07 28.73 29.78
CA ILE A 398 -0.06 29.54 29.27
C ILE A 398 -1.28 28.64 29.06
N PHE A 399 -2.19 28.70 30.03
CA PHE A 399 -3.52 28.12 29.93
C PHE A 399 -4.43 29.06 29.12
N THR A 400 -4.79 28.67 27.90
CA THR A 400 -6.01 29.20 27.28
C THR A 400 -6.91 28.06 26.85
N LYS A 401 -8.22 28.28 26.92
CA LYS A 401 -9.30 27.34 26.57
C LYS A 401 -9.28 26.91 25.09
N ASN A 402 -8.37 27.49 24.28
CA ASN A 402 -8.09 27.20 22.87
C ASN A 402 -6.74 26.48 22.63
N ALA A 403 -6.01 26.09 23.68
CA ALA A 403 -4.61 25.63 23.58
C ALA A 403 -4.41 24.15 23.13
N VAL A 404 -5.44 23.42 22.71
CA VAL A 404 -5.39 21.94 22.67
C VAL A 404 -5.43 21.33 21.25
N LYS A 405 -5.25 22.13 20.20
CA LYS A 405 -5.28 21.63 18.80
C LYS A 405 -4.10 22.19 18.02
N ARG A 406 -3.07 21.37 17.79
CA ARG A 406 -2.02 21.67 16.80
C ARG A 406 -2.47 21.15 15.44
N LYS A 407 -2.20 21.90 14.38
CA LYS A 407 -2.28 21.36 13.02
C LYS A 407 -1.02 20.55 12.76
N GLY A 408 -1.19 19.35 12.24
CA GLY A 408 -0.14 18.57 11.60
C GLY A 408 -0.66 18.06 10.27
N LEU A 409 -0.06 16.98 9.77
CA LEU A 409 -0.50 16.31 8.56
C LEU A 409 -0.65 14.80 8.77
N LYS A 410 -1.59 14.21 8.05
CA LYS A 410 -1.72 12.76 7.85
C LYS A 410 -1.09 12.42 6.50
N LEU A 411 0.00 11.67 6.53
CA LEU A 411 0.74 11.19 5.37
C LEU A 411 0.31 9.76 5.06
N PHE A 412 -0.22 9.52 3.86
CA PHE A 412 -0.51 8.16 3.39
C PHE A 412 0.70 7.60 2.67
N ILE A 413 1.22 6.50 3.22
CA ILE A 413 2.31 5.75 2.62
C ILE A 413 1.75 5.08 1.35
N PRO A 414 2.46 5.16 0.21
CA PRO A 414 2.01 4.46 -0.98
C PRO A 414 1.91 2.96 -0.73
N TYR A 415 1.14 2.28 -1.58
CA TYR A 415 0.97 0.84 -1.46
C TYR A 415 2.32 0.10 -1.47
N MET A 416 2.41 -1.02 -0.74
CA MET A 416 3.61 -1.86 -0.64
C MET A 416 3.25 -3.35 -0.62
N ILE A 417 4.19 -4.18 -1.04
CA ILE A 417 4.12 -5.65 -0.94
C ILE A 417 5.23 -6.18 -0.03
N ALA A 418 5.07 -7.39 0.53
CA ALA A 418 6.04 -7.91 1.50
C ALA A 418 7.46 -7.97 0.88
N GLY A 419 8.45 -7.55 1.68
CA GLY A 419 9.84 -7.41 1.25
C GLY A 419 10.18 -6.08 0.58
N GLU A 420 9.21 -5.19 0.37
CA GLU A 420 9.41 -3.91 -0.31
C GLU A 420 9.66 -2.76 0.68
N THR A 421 10.71 -1.97 0.41
CA THR A 421 10.96 -0.67 1.04
C THR A 421 10.70 0.41 0.00
N ASN A 422 9.74 1.30 0.25
CA ASN A 422 9.38 2.40 -0.65
C ASN A 422 9.60 3.74 0.06
N PRO A 423 10.83 4.27 0.03
CA PRO A 423 11.06 5.55 0.63
C PRO A 423 10.22 6.66 -0.01
N CYS A 424 9.73 7.56 0.83
CA CYS A 424 8.94 8.71 0.40
C CYS A 424 9.43 10.00 1.06
N SER A 425 9.29 11.12 0.35
CA SER A 425 9.83 12.40 0.77
C SER A 425 8.78 13.51 0.74
N LEU A 426 8.93 14.44 1.67
CA LEU A 426 8.20 15.71 1.73
C LEU A 426 9.21 16.86 1.66
N LYS A 427 9.14 17.67 0.61
CA LYS A 427 9.85 18.95 0.54
C LYS A 427 8.97 20.02 1.15
N TYR A 428 9.48 20.76 2.12
CA TYR A 428 8.71 21.73 2.89
C TYR A 428 9.51 22.96 3.26
N SER A 429 8.81 24.08 3.48
CA SER A 429 9.41 25.34 3.92
C SER A 429 9.33 25.48 5.44
N ALA A 430 10.49 25.55 6.10
CA ALA A 430 10.62 25.85 7.52
C ALA A 430 10.55 27.37 7.74
N THR A 431 9.42 27.86 8.24
CA THR A 431 9.08 29.30 8.25
C THR A 431 9.04 29.94 9.64
N ASN A 432 9.39 29.19 10.69
CA ASN A 432 9.31 29.70 12.06
C ASN A 432 10.65 30.24 12.55
N ASP A 433 10.57 31.17 13.48
CA ASP A 433 11.74 31.69 14.16
C ASP A 433 11.77 31.20 15.60
N LEU A 434 12.94 30.79 16.06
CA LEU A 434 13.20 30.36 17.43
C LEU A 434 13.96 31.45 18.15
N LYS A 435 13.21 32.24 18.94
CA LYS A 435 13.76 33.30 19.77
C LYS A 435 14.00 32.80 21.20
N ILE A 436 15.24 32.91 21.64
CA ILE A 436 15.73 32.42 22.94
C ILE A 436 16.33 33.59 23.70
N VAL A 437 15.97 33.77 24.97
CA VAL A 437 16.56 34.80 25.85
C VAL A 437 17.15 34.11 27.07
N ILE A 438 18.48 34.22 27.22
CA ILE A 438 19.23 33.61 28.31
C ILE A 438 19.46 34.65 29.41
N THR A 439 19.05 34.31 30.62
CA THR A 439 19.20 35.18 31.78
C THR A 439 19.88 34.48 32.94
N ASP A 440 20.41 35.27 33.86
CA ASP A 440 20.91 34.78 35.14
C ASP A 440 19.77 34.52 36.15
N SER A 441 20.16 34.17 37.37
CA SER A 441 19.25 33.83 38.48
C SER A 441 18.29 34.94 38.90
N ILE A 442 18.57 36.21 38.55
CA ILE A 442 17.68 37.35 38.82
C ILE A 442 17.06 37.94 37.55
N ARG A 443 17.09 37.19 36.44
CA ARG A 443 16.53 37.55 35.13
C ARG A 443 17.26 38.71 34.43
N MET A 444 18.53 38.94 34.73
CA MET A 444 19.34 39.85 33.93
C MET A 444 19.90 39.12 32.70
N PRO A 445 19.95 39.76 31.52
CA PRO A 445 20.52 39.19 30.31
C PRO A 445 21.96 38.68 30.47
N LEU A 446 22.23 37.52 29.89
CA LEU A 446 23.58 36.94 29.84
C LEU A 446 24.17 37.04 28.44
N VAL A 447 25.24 37.83 28.30
CA VAL A 447 25.89 38.13 27.01
C VAL A 447 27.02 37.14 26.70
N GLY A 448 27.14 36.72 25.45
CA GLY A 448 28.24 35.88 24.96
C GLY A 448 28.14 34.40 25.34
N TYR A 449 26.96 33.94 25.78
CA TYR A 449 26.71 32.53 26.08
C TYR A 449 26.40 31.80 24.77
N ARG A 450 27.02 30.64 24.61
CA ARG A 450 26.90 29.80 23.41
C ARG A 450 25.79 28.79 23.59
N ILE A 451 25.03 28.51 22.54
CA ILE A 451 24.07 27.40 22.56
C ILE A 451 24.41 26.28 21.58
N GLU A 452 23.99 25.07 21.94
CA GLU A 452 23.85 23.93 21.04
C GLU A 452 22.37 23.53 21.01
N LEU A 453 21.80 23.48 19.81
CA LEU A 453 20.39 23.17 19.61
C LEU A 453 20.26 21.71 19.17
N LYS A 454 19.33 20.99 19.78
CA LYS A 454 18.95 19.64 19.39
C LYS A 454 17.51 19.58 18.95
N TYR A 455 17.27 18.80 17.90
CA TYR A 455 15.95 18.53 17.34
C TYR A 455 15.81 17.03 17.14
N TYR A 456 14.71 16.45 17.63
CA TYR A 456 14.56 14.99 17.75
C TYR A 456 15.76 14.30 18.41
N GLY A 457 16.33 14.87 19.47
CA GLY A 457 17.49 14.26 20.18
C GLY A 457 18.86 14.42 19.49
N LYS A 458 18.87 14.70 18.19
CA LYS A 458 20.07 14.95 17.37
C LYS A 458 20.45 16.42 17.33
N ASN A 459 21.72 16.69 17.02
CA ASN A 459 22.18 18.07 16.86
C ASN A 459 21.54 18.70 15.63
N TYR A 460 20.86 19.82 15.83
CA TYR A 460 20.13 20.50 14.77
C TYR A 460 21.08 21.16 13.77
N GLY A 461 20.78 21.03 12.48
CA GLY A 461 21.53 21.69 11.42
C GLY A 461 21.06 21.32 10.02
N THR A 462 22.00 21.20 9.08
CA THR A 462 21.73 20.98 7.65
C THR A 462 21.40 19.53 7.34
N TYR A 463 21.79 18.58 8.18
CA TYR A 463 21.47 17.16 8.00
C TYR A 463 21.34 16.47 9.35
N MET A 464 20.28 15.69 9.54
CA MET A 464 19.99 14.96 10.78
C MET A 464 19.58 13.51 10.48
N SER A 465 20.46 12.56 10.83
CA SER A 465 20.17 11.13 10.91
C SER A 465 20.70 10.51 12.21
N ASN A 466 20.53 9.19 12.40
CA ASN A 466 21.15 8.48 13.51
C ASN A 466 22.67 8.39 13.41
N ASP A 467 23.18 8.13 12.22
CA ASP A 467 24.60 7.86 11.99
C ASP A 467 25.41 9.13 11.77
N PHE A 468 24.77 10.18 11.25
CA PHE A 468 25.44 11.42 10.90
C PHE A 468 24.57 12.64 11.19
N THR A 469 25.20 13.66 11.76
CA THR A 469 24.57 14.98 11.93
C THR A 469 25.55 16.05 11.47
N GLN A 470 25.03 17.04 10.74
CA GLN A 470 25.78 18.22 10.37
C GLN A 470 25.16 19.41 11.10
N PRO A 471 25.70 19.80 12.27
CA PRO A 471 25.09 20.82 13.12
C PRO A 471 25.19 22.21 12.50
N MET A 472 24.29 23.10 12.92
CA MET A 472 24.41 24.52 12.65
C MET A 472 25.64 25.12 13.34
N ALA A 473 26.11 26.26 12.83
CA ALA A 473 27.14 27.03 13.49
C ALA A 473 26.68 27.47 14.89
N TYR A 474 27.63 27.57 15.83
CA TYR A 474 27.33 28.02 17.18
C TYR A 474 26.72 29.43 17.17
N ALA A 475 25.61 29.58 17.90
CA ALA A 475 24.98 30.87 18.14
C ALA A 475 25.34 31.40 19.54
N TYR A 476 25.51 32.71 19.64
CA TYR A 476 25.92 33.40 20.86
C TYR A 476 24.89 34.46 21.24
N SER A 477 24.62 34.61 22.52
CA SER A 477 23.71 35.63 23.03
C SER A 477 24.27 37.04 22.89
N ASP A 478 23.43 37.95 22.42
CA ASP A 478 23.76 39.37 22.25
C ASP A 478 23.72 40.16 23.57
N GLU A 479 23.79 41.50 23.50
CA GLU A 479 23.73 42.40 24.66
C GLU A 479 22.41 42.28 25.47
N ASN A 480 21.33 41.82 24.83
CA ASN A 480 20.04 41.55 25.45
C ASN A 480 19.91 40.10 25.91
N GLY A 481 20.98 39.31 25.84
CA GLY A 481 20.96 37.88 26.15
C GLY A 481 20.16 37.07 25.13
N GLU A 482 19.86 37.65 23.97
CA GLU A 482 18.98 37.11 22.96
C GLU A 482 19.75 36.33 21.90
N ILE A 483 19.15 35.24 21.44
CA ILE A 483 19.56 34.46 20.27
C ILE A 483 18.32 34.26 19.41
N LEU A 484 18.40 34.68 18.16
CA LEU A 484 17.37 34.43 17.14
C LEU A 484 17.90 33.42 16.13
N ILE A 485 17.20 32.31 15.97
CA ILE A 485 17.45 31.33 14.91
C ILE A 485 16.25 31.33 13.99
N GLU A 486 16.43 31.88 12.79
CA GLU A 486 15.37 31.99 11.80
C GLU A 486 15.18 30.68 11.02
N ASN A 487 13.98 30.49 10.47
CA ASN A 487 13.66 29.43 9.50
C ASN A 487 13.82 27.99 10.01
N VAL A 488 13.40 27.73 11.25
CA VAL A 488 13.45 26.40 11.85
C VAL A 488 12.12 25.63 11.68
N PRO A 489 12.15 24.29 11.60
CA PRO A 489 10.94 23.45 11.59
C PRO A 489 10.02 23.72 12.79
N ASN A 490 8.71 23.45 12.66
CA ASN A 490 7.85 23.46 13.84
C ASN A 490 8.28 22.35 14.79
N GLY A 491 8.20 22.54 16.10
CA GLY A 491 8.40 21.44 17.04
C GLY A 491 9.07 21.83 18.34
N ASN A 492 9.42 20.79 19.09
CA ASN A 492 10.13 20.90 20.35
C ASN A 492 11.63 20.70 20.12
N TYR A 493 12.42 21.49 20.84
CA TYR A 493 13.88 21.48 20.76
C TYR A 493 14.47 21.40 22.16
N THR A 494 15.69 20.88 22.25
CA THR A 494 16.49 20.93 23.46
C THR A 494 17.64 21.89 23.27
N VAL A 495 17.81 22.86 24.16
CA VAL A 495 18.90 23.84 24.14
C VAL A 495 19.86 23.52 25.26
N LYS A 496 21.13 23.34 24.92
CA LYS A 496 22.24 23.29 25.86
C LYS A 496 22.96 24.63 25.87
N VAL A 497 23.08 25.25 27.04
CA VAL A 497 23.69 26.57 27.23
C VAL A 497 25.10 26.41 27.77
N TYR A 498 26.08 27.05 27.13
CA TYR A 498 27.49 26.96 27.46
C TYR A 498 28.10 28.35 27.75
N GLN A 499 29.03 28.38 28.69
CA GLN A 499 29.98 29.48 28.87
C GLN A 499 31.38 29.00 28.48
N GLY A 500 31.86 29.44 27.32
CA GLY A 500 33.05 28.83 26.71
C GLY A 500 32.80 27.35 26.40
N THR A 501 33.54 26.46 27.05
CA THR A 501 33.39 24.99 26.90
C THR A 501 32.57 24.34 28.01
N VAL A 502 32.18 25.09 29.04
CA VAL A 502 31.48 24.55 30.21
C VAL A 502 29.97 24.58 29.96
N LEU A 503 29.32 23.43 30.08
CA LEU A 503 27.86 23.32 30.05
C LEU A 503 27.31 23.93 31.35
N ILE A 504 26.45 24.92 31.21
CA ILE A 504 25.78 25.58 32.33
C ILE A 504 24.48 24.85 32.67
N THR A 505 23.65 24.58 31.66
CA THR A 505 22.33 23.97 31.84
C THR A 505 21.72 23.52 30.52
N GLU A 506 20.61 22.79 30.58
CA GLU A 506 19.84 22.26 29.46
C GLU A 506 18.34 22.57 29.65
N PHE A 507 17.66 23.00 28.60
CA PHE A 507 16.24 23.34 28.62
C PHE A 507 15.48 22.74 27.43
N GLN A 508 14.20 22.45 27.63
CA GLN A 508 13.27 22.15 26.55
C GLN A 508 12.56 23.44 26.11
N ILE A 509 12.57 23.72 24.82
CA ILE A 509 11.94 24.89 24.20
C ILE A 509 11.13 24.46 22.98
N ASN A 510 10.36 25.39 22.39
CA ASN A 510 9.61 25.11 21.17
C ASN A 510 9.38 26.37 20.34
N THR A 511 9.05 26.17 19.06
CA THR A 511 8.72 27.23 18.10
C THR A 511 7.29 27.75 18.21
N PHE A 512 6.46 27.13 19.05
CA PHE A 512 5.07 27.57 19.27
C PHE A 512 4.99 28.76 20.25
N ARG A 513 6.13 29.14 20.85
CA ARG A 513 6.27 30.30 21.71
C ARG A 513 6.95 31.43 20.95
N GLU A 514 6.43 32.64 21.13
CA GLU A 514 7.05 33.86 20.59
C GLU A 514 8.46 34.08 21.17
N VAL A 515 8.67 33.78 22.45
CA VAL A 515 9.97 33.90 23.13
C VAL A 515 10.15 32.76 24.13
N ASN A 516 11.33 32.13 24.12
CA ASN A 516 11.74 31.11 25.08
C ASN A 516 12.74 31.69 26.09
N TYR A 517 12.29 31.99 27.31
CA TYR A 517 13.14 32.48 28.39
C TYR A 517 13.84 31.33 29.13
N LEU A 518 15.17 31.39 29.20
CA LEU A 518 16.04 30.40 29.84
C LEU A 518 16.71 31.01 31.08
N ILE A 519 16.18 30.73 32.27
CA ILE A 519 16.71 31.26 33.54
C ILE A 519 17.78 30.31 34.07
N THR A 520 19.03 30.76 34.09
CA THR A 520 20.19 29.97 34.55
C THR A 520 20.53 30.25 36.02
N ASP A 521 21.24 29.32 36.66
CA ASP A 521 21.75 29.48 38.04
C ASP A 521 23.03 30.32 38.13
N VAL A 522 23.40 31.01 37.05
CA VAL A 522 24.53 31.94 37.06
C VAL A 522 24.24 33.03 38.09
N ILE A 523 25.19 33.26 39.00
CA ILE A 523 25.07 34.28 40.04
C ILE A 523 25.26 35.66 39.40
N HIS A 524 24.28 36.53 39.55
CA HIS A 524 24.43 37.92 39.12
C HIS A 524 25.48 38.64 39.95
N PHE A 525 26.48 39.22 39.29
CA PHE A 525 27.44 40.11 39.95
C PHE A 525 27.20 41.55 39.51
N PRO A 526 26.58 42.41 40.35
CA PRO A 526 26.20 43.76 39.98
C PRO A 526 27.40 44.72 40.01
N LEU A 527 28.37 44.47 39.12
CA LEU A 527 29.67 45.15 39.07
C LEU A 527 29.53 46.67 39.03
N TRP A 528 28.61 47.19 38.22
CA TRP A 528 28.40 48.63 38.10
C TRP A 528 27.81 49.25 39.36
N ILE A 529 26.90 48.55 40.05
CA ILE A 529 26.38 49.01 41.35
C ILE A 529 27.52 49.07 42.37
N LEU A 530 28.42 48.09 42.36
CA LEU A 530 29.60 48.09 43.23
C LEU A 530 30.60 49.20 42.87
N ILE A 531 30.86 49.43 41.58
CA ILE A 531 31.76 50.49 41.11
C ILE A 531 31.20 51.87 41.45
N PHE A 532 29.97 52.17 41.02
CA PHE A 532 29.35 53.48 41.26
C PHE A 532 29.03 53.70 42.74
N GLY A 533 28.58 52.66 43.45
CA GLY A 533 28.40 52.69 44.89
C GLY A 533 29.71 52.92 45.63
N GLY A 534 30.81 52.29 45.19
CA GLY A 534 32.16 52.49 45.71
C GLY A 534 32.68 53.90 45.48
N ILE A 535 32.61 54.41 44.25
CA ILE A 535 33.00 55.79 43.89
C ILE A 535 32.18 56.80 44.71
N SER A 536 30.87 56.61 44.80
CA SER A 536 29.98 57.49 45.57
C SER A 536 30.33 57.48 47.05
N SER A 537 30.61 56.31 47.62
CA SER A 537 31.03 56.16 49.02
C SER A 537 32.36 56.88 49.29
N ILE A 538 33.34 56.74 48.39
CA ILE A 538 34.63 57.43 48.49
C ILE A 538 34.46 58.95 48.41
N LEU A 539 33.63 59.45 47.48
CA LEU A 539 33.34 60.87 47.34
C LEU A 539 32.66 61.45 48.58
N ILE A 540 31.70 60.71 49.18
CA ILE A 540 31.06 61.09 50.44
C ILE A 540 32.08 61.15 51.58
N LEU A 541 32.98 60.17 51.66
CA LEU A 541 34.01 60.11 52.70
C LEU A 541 35.02 61.26 52.58
N LEU A 542 35.43 61.60 51.36
CA LEU A 542 36.25 62.78 51.05
C LEU A 542 35.53 64.08 51.40
N GLY A 543 34.24 64.18 51.06
CA GLY A 543 33.40 65.33 51.40
C GLY A 543 33.30 65.54 52.92
N LEU A 544 33.08 64.46 53.68
CA LEU A 544 33.06 64.48 55.14
C LEU A 544 34.43 64.87 55.72
N LEU A 545 35.53 64.31 55.22
CA LEU A 545 36.88 64.67 55.65
C LEU A 545 37.18 66.15 55.42
N LEU A 546 36.84 66.68 54.25
CA LEU A 546 37.01 68.11 53.94
C LEU A 546 36.11 69.00 54.82
N TYR A 547 34.86 68.60 55.06
CA TYR A 547 33.93 69.29 55.95
C TYR A 547 34.48 69.39 57.38
N PHE A 548 34.92 68.27 57.96
CA PHE A 548 35.50 68.25 59.31
C PHE A 548 36.85 68.99 59.40
N ASN A 549 37.65 68.98 58.34
CA ASN A 549 38.91 69.72 58.29
C ASN A 549 38.69 71.24 58.22
N ASN A 550 37.63 71.70 57.54
CA ASN A 550 37.24 73.12 57.52
C ASN A 550 36.54 73.56 58.81
N MET A 551 35.75 72.70 59.46
CA MET A 551 35.17 72.99 60.79
C MET A 551 36.22 73.14 61.90
N LYS A 552 37.40 72.51 61.78
CA LYS A 552 38.53 72.70 62.70
C LYS A 552 39.33 73.99 62.46
N ARG A 553 39.10 74.69 61.34
CA ARG A 553 39.77 75.94 60.94
C ARG A 553 38.89 77.18 61.07
N SER A 554 37.60 77.02 61.36
CA SER A 554 36.72 78.05 61.92
C SER A 554 36.73 77.97 63.44
#